data_AF-A0A2U1LPL6-F1
#
_entry.id   AF-A0A2U1LPL6-F1
#
_cell.length_a   1.000
_cell.length_b   1.000
_cell.length_c   1.000
_cell.angle_alpha   90.00
_cell.angle_beta   90.00
_cell.angle_gamma   90.00
#
_symmetry.space_group_name_H-M   'P 1'
#
loop_
_entity.id
_entity.type
_entity.pdbx_description
1 polymer ?
#
loop_
_entity_poly.entity_id
_entity_poly.type
_entity_poly.pdbx_seq_one_letter_code
_entity_poly.pdbx_strand_id
1 'polypeptide(L)'
;MKRKGRESAGSKLFKEYMAKQEGKQDCVIKILESDVSGITKDDPYSVARCMGVINGMVDGALMTNDSPLLYLAMDLFEDAVKRELFMNMRDDSVRLKLLQHKQDRGN
;
A
#
# COMPACT_ATOMS: atom_id res chain seq x y z
N MET A 1 -50.32 12.82 15.77
CA MET A 1 -49.14 13.23 16.56
C MET A 1 -47.93 12.43 16.09
N LYS A 2 -46.99 13.03 15.34
CA LYS A 2 -45.78 12.30 14.90
C LYS A 2 -44.81 12.19 16.08
N ARG A 3 -44.46 10.96 16.49
CA ARG A 3 -43.52 10.71 17.58
C ARG A 3 -42.15 11.28 17.18
N LYS A 4 -41.66 12.28 17.90
CA LYS A 4 -40.27 12.74 17.78
C LYS A 4 -39.41 11.63 18.39
N GLY A 5 -38.86 10.76 17.54
CA GLY A 5 -38.07 9.60 17.96
C GLY A 5 -36.87 10.05 18.77
N ARG A 6 -36.72 9.52 19.99
CA ARG A 6 -35.54 9.74 20.83
C ARG A 6 -34.39 8.96 20.18
N GLU A 7 -33.33 9.66 19.80
CA GLU A 7 -32.15 9.01 19.22
C GLU A 7 -31.56 8.02 20.22
N SER A 8 -31.33 6.79 19.78
CA SER A 8 -30.73 5.77 20.63
C SER A 8 -29.26 6.12 20.88
N ALA A 9 -28.73 5.74 22.04
CA ALA A 9 -27.32 5.96 22.36
C ALA A 9 -26.38 5.34 21.31
N GLY A 10 -26.75 4.18 20.75
CA GLY A 10 -26.01 3.54 19.66
C GLY A 10 -26.02 4.33 18.35
N SER A 11 -27.16 4.93 17.97
CA SER A 11 -27.27 5.79 16.79
C SER A 11 -26.34 7.01 16.90
N LYS A 12 -26.26 7.59 18.10
CA LYS A 12 -25.38 8.73 18.37
C LYS A 12 -23.91 8.34 18.23
N LEU A 13 -23.49 7.24 18.86
CA LEU A 13 -22.11 6.72 18.76
C LEU A 13 -21.72 6.37 17.33
N PHE A 14 -22.64 5.80 16.56
CA PHE A 14 -22.39 5.46 15.16
C PHE A 14 -22.17 6.70 14.29
N LYS A 15 -22.95 7.77 14.50
CA LYS A 15 -22.74 9.05 13.78
C LYS A 15 -21.41 9.70 14.15
N GLU A 16 -21.05 9.71 15.43
CA GLU A 16 -19.75 10.23 15.89
C GLU A 16 -18.59 9.43 15.29
N TYR A 17 -18.72 8.11 15.20
CA TYR A 17 -17.75 7.26 14.52
C TYR A 17 -17.64 7.58 13.02
N MET A 18 -18.77 7.71 12.32
CA MET A 18 -18.79 8.05 10.90
C MET A 18 -18.17 9.42 10.61
N ALA A 19 -18.49 10.45 11.41
CA ALA A 19 -17.88 11.78 11.27
C ALA A 19 -16.35 11.75 11.49
N LYS A 20 -15.88 10.91 12.42
CA LYS A 20 -14.44 10.71 12.65
C LYS A 20 -13.77 9.97 11.49
N GLN A 21 -14.47 9.07 10.82
CA GLN A 21 -13.96 8.36 9.63
C GLN A 21 -13.96 9.27 8.40
N GLU A 22 -14.98 10.10 8.22
CA GLU A 22 -15.06 11.11 7.15
C GLU A 22 -13.85 12.04 7.17
N GLY A 23 -13.50 12.59 8.35
CA GLY A 23 -12.29 13.42 8.48
C GLY A 23 -10.97 12.69 8.22
N LYS A 24 -10.92 11.37 8.47
CA LYS A 24 -9.75 10.55 8.11
C LYS A 24 -9.70 10.25 6.62
N GLN A 25 -10.86 10.01 6.00
CA GLN A 25 -10.98 9.77 4.57
C GLN A 25 -10.60 11.01 3.77
N ASP A 26 -11.03 12.20 4.20
CA ASP A 26 -10.60 13.47 3.58
C ASP A 26 -9.08 13.68 3.66
N CYS A 27 -8.45 13.28 4.77
CA CYS A 27 -7.00 13.34 4.92
C CYS A 27 -6.31 12.37 3.94
N VAL A 28 -6.81 11.14 3.83
CA VAL A 28 -6.30 10.15 2.87
C VAL A 28 -6.50 10.61 1.42
N ILE A 29 -7.65 11.19 1.09
CA ILE A 29 -7.92 11.75 -0.24
C ILE A 29 -6.94 12.87 -0.54
N LYS A 30 -6.70 13.80 0.39
CA LYS A 30 -5.72 14.88 0.21
C LYS A 30 -4.30 14.37 0.03
N ILE A 31 -3.91 13.30 0.73
CA ILE A 31 -2.61 12.65 0.54
C ILE A 31 -2.52 12.09 -0.89
N LEU A 32 -3.53 11.32 -1.30
CA LEU A 32 -3.61 10.74 -2.65
C LEU A 32 -3.60 11.82 -3.75
N GLU A 33 -4.33 12.92 -3.57
CA GLU A 33 -4.35 14.04 -4.52
C GLU A 33 -3.03 14.82 -4.52
N SER A 34 -2.39 14.99 -3.36
CA SER A 34 -1.08 15.64 -3.26
C SER A 34 0.01 14.83 -3.94
N ASP A 35 -0.05 13.49 -3.81
CA ASP A 35 0.84 12.56 -4.50
C ASP A 35 0.66 12.65 -6.01
N VAL A 36 -0.57 12.86 -6.51
CA VAL A 36 -0.87 12.95 -7.95
C VAL A 36 -0.37 14.26 -8.58
N SER A 37 -0.24 15.35 -7.81
CA SER A 37 0.09 16.69 -8.33
C SER A 37 1.52 16.85 -8.86
N GLY A 38 2.43 15.93 -8.53
CA GLY A 38 3.82 15.91 -9.03
C GLY A 38 4.06 14.96 -10.20
N ILE A 39 3.04 14.23 -10.65
CA ILE A 39 3.24 13.09 -11.54
C ILE A 39 3.00 13.51 -12.99
N THR A 40 4.10 13.74 -13.72
CA THR A 40 4.10 13.73 -15.18
C THR A 40 3.46 12.45 -15.68
N LYS A 41 2.83 12.51 -16.85
CA LYS A 41 2.11 11.44 -17.56
C LYS A 41 2.95 10.20 -17.93
N ASP A 42 3.97 9.86 -17.16
CA ASP A 42 4.85 8.74 -17.40
C ASP A 42 4.45 7.57 -16.50
N ASP A 43 3.85 6.59 -17.17
CA ASP A 43 3.59 5.22 -16.73
C ASP A 43 2.92 5.05 -15.34
N PRO A 44 1.62 4.65 -15.30
CA PRO A 44 0.95 4.31 -14.05
C PRO A 44 1.64 3.17 -13.26
N TYR A 45 2.58 2.44 -13.89
CA TYR A 45 3.37 1.35 -13.31
C TYR A 45 4.87 1.67 -13.15
N SER A 46 5.27 2.94 -13.10
CA SER A 46 6.68 3.28 -12.88
C SER A 46 7.27 2.58 -11.64
N VAL A 47 8.51 2.10 -11.74
CA VAL A 47 9.25 1.39 -10.68
C VAL A 47 9.15 2.13 -9.34
N ALA A 48 9.27 3.46 -9.38
CA ALA A 48 9.18 4.33 -8.21
C ALA A 48 7.82 4.21 -7.48
N ARG A 49 6.70 4.14 -8.22
CA ARG A 49 5.36 3.95 -7.62
C ARG A 49 5.22 2.56 -7.02
N CYS A 50 5.66 1.52 -7.73
CA CYS A 50 5.62 0.15 -7.23
C CYS A 50 6.46 0.00 -5.95
N MET A 51 7.65 0.61 -5.90
CA MET A 51 8.47 0.68 -4.70
C MET A 51 7.79 1.45 -3.57
N GLY A 52 7.12 2.56 -3.87
CA GLY A 52 6.35 3.33 -2.88
C GLY A 52 5.26 2.48 -2.22
N VAL A 53 4.49 1.72 -3.01
CA VAL A 53 3.44 0.83 -2.49
C VAL A 53 4.02 -0.32 -1.67
N ILE A 54 5.03 -1.02 -2.20
CA ILE A 54 5.66 -2.16 -1.50
C ILE A 54 6.26 -1.70 -0.17
N ASN A 55 7.01 -0.61 -0.19
CA ASN A 55 7.60 -0.04 1.02
C ASN A 55 6.53 0.41 2.00
N GLY A 56 5.46 1.07 1.54
CA GLY A 56 4.34 1.48 2.38
C GLY A 56 3.63 0.29 3.04
N MET A 57 3.49 -0.84 2.33
CA MET A 57 2.95 -2.07 2.90
C MET A 57 3.86 -2.68 3.97
N VAL A 58 5.18 -2.61 3.77
CA VAL A 58 6.17 -3.06 4.77
C VAL A 58 6.17 -2.14 5.99
N ASP A 59 6.31 -0.83 5.78
CA ASP A 59 6.36 0.18 6.83
C ASP A 59 5.04 0.22 7.63
N GLY A 60 3.91 -0.06 6.98
CA GLY A 60 2.59 -0.22 7.59
C GLY A 60 2.33 -1.56 8.28
N ALA A 61 3.32 -2.47 8.33
CA ALA A 61 3.21 -3.82 8.87
C ALA A 61 2.11 -4.68 8.21
N LEU A 62 1.69 -4.33 6.99
CA LEU A 62 0.73 -5.10 6.19
C LEU A 62 1.41 -6.27 5.46
N MET A 63 2.73 -6.18 5.27
CA MET A 63 3.54 -7.20 4.61
C MET A 63 4.92 -7.27 5.29
N THR A 64 5.46 -8.47 5.52
CA THR A 64 6.83 -8.59 5.99
C THR A 64 7.81 -8.57 4.82
N ASN A 65 9.01 -8.04 5.09
CA ASN A 65 10.13 -7.95 4.17
C ASN A 65 10.59 -9.30 3.59
N ASP A 66 10.21 -10.41 4.20
CA ASP A 66 10.52 -11.76 3.74
C ASP A 66 9.28 -12.59 3.39
N SER A 67 8.14 -11.92 3.24
CA SER A 67 6.89 -12.61 2.94
C SER A 67 6.90 -13.20 1.53
N PRO A 68 6.24 -14.35 1.32
CA PRO A 68 5.98 -14.87 -0.02
C PRO A 68 5.24 -13.89 -0.93
N LEU A 69 4.47 -12.96 -0.36
CA LEU A 69 3.78 -11.90 -1.09
C LEU A 69 4.75 -10.93 -1.75
N LEU A 70 5.85 -10.58 -1.07
CA LEU A 70 6.89 -9.74 -1.66
C LEU A 70 7.55 -10.45 -2.85
N TYR A 71 7.86 -11.73 -2.71
CA TYR A 71 8.47 -12.50 -3.80
C TYR A 71 7.52 -12.67 -5.00
N LEU A 72 6.24 -12.90 -4.73
CA LEU A 72 5.21 -12.95 -5.77
C LEU A 72 5.08 -11.60 -6.50
N ALA A 73 5.05 -10.48 -5.77
CA ALA A 73 5.03 -9.15 -6.36
C ALA A 73 6.25 -8.93 -7.27
N MET A 74 7.43 -9.34 -6.81
CA MET A 74 8.67 -9.26 -7.61
C MET A 74 8.60 -10.11 -8.88
N ASP A 75 8.02 -11.32 -8.82
CA ASP A 75 7.87 -12.20 -9.98
C ASP A 75 6.88 -11.67 -11.04
N LEU A 76 5.91 -10.85 -10.63
CA LEU A 76 4.91 -10.25 -11.53
C LEU A 76 5.42 -9.06 -12.34
N PHE A 77 6.57 -8.48 -11.99
CA PHE A 77 7.17 -7.37 -12.74
C PHE A 77 8.00 -7.84 -13.94
N GLU A 78 8.01 -7.03 -15.01
CA GLU A 78 8.92 -7.19 -16.15
C GLU A 78 10.39 -7.13 -15.69
N ASP A 79 11.31 -7.77 -16.42
CA ASP A 79 12.69 -7.94 -15.95
C ASP A 79 13.48 -6.64 -15.77
N ALA A 80 13.22 -5.63 -16.61
CA ALA A 80 13.84 -4.30 -16.46
C ALA A 80 13.40 -3.64 -15.13
N VAL A 81 12.10 -3.67 -14.86
CA VAL A 81 11.47 -3.15 -13.63
C VAL A 81 11.92 -3.94 -12.41
N LYS A 82 11.95 -5.27 -12.52
CA LYS A 82 12.40 -6.20 -11.47
C LYS A 82 13.86 -5.97 -11.08
N ARG A 83 14.75 -5.71 -12.06
CA ARG A 83 16.16 -5.39 -11.79
C ARG A 83 16.31 -4.07 -11.04
N GLU A 84 15.56 -3.05 -11.45
CA GLU A 84 15.61 -1.75 -10.80
C GLU A 84 15.01 -1.78 -9.39
N LEU A 85 13.89 -2.47 -9.18
CA LEU A 85 13.33 -2.74 -7.85
C LEU A 85 14.34 -3.51 -6.97
N PHE A 86 15.00 -4.52 -7.52
CA PHE A 86 15.99 -5.30 -6.80
C PHE A 86 17.17 -4.44 -6.32
N MET A 87 17.66 -3.54 -7.15
CA MET A 87 18.78 -2.65 -6.79
C MET A 87 18.39 -1.58 -5.77
N ASN A 88 17.11 -1.18 -5.74
CA ASN A 88 16.60 -0.14 -4.83
C ASN A 88 16.04 -0.68 -3.50
N MET A 89 16.09 -1.99 -3.26
CA MET A 89 15.72 -2.55 -1.96
C MET A 89 16.70 -2.12 -0.87
N ARG A 90 16.15 -1.66 0.26
CA ARG A 90 16.93 -1.10 1.37
C ARG A 90 17.69 -2.14 2.20
N ASP A 91 17.28 -3.41 2.16
CA ASP A 91 17.76 -4.47 3.04
C ASP A 91 18.40 -5.62 2.23
N ASP A 92 19.69 -5.85 2.47
CA ASP A 92 20.50 -6.88 1.81
C ASP A 92 20.03 -8.30 2.15
N SER A 93 19.49 -8.51 3.34
CA SER A 93 18.97 -9.80 3.77
C SER A 93 17.73 -10.21 2.95
N VAL A 94 16.90 -9.23 2.58
CA VAL A 94 15.73 -9.43 1.72
C VAL A 94 16.17 -9.74 0.30
N ARG A 95 17.17 -9.00 -0.20
CA ARG A 95 17.77 -9.26 -1.53
C ARG A 95 18.30 -10.69 -1.62
N LEU A 96 18.99 -11.15 -0.58
CA LEU A 96 19.51 -12.52 -0.51
C LEU A 96 18.39 -13.57 -0.51
N LYS A 97 17.34 -13.38 0.31
CA LYS A 97 16.19 -14.31 0.36
C LYS A 97 15.44 -14.36 -0.98
N LEU A 98 15.30 -13.24 -1.67
CA LEU A 98 14.68 -13.22 -3.00
C LEU A 98 15.53 -13.95 -4.05
N LEU A 99 16.87 -13.84 -3.98
CA LEU A 99 17.76 -14.62 -4.85
C LEU A 99 17.62 -16.13 -4.58
N GLN A 100 17.53 -16.53 -3.30
CA GLN A 100 17.30 -17.92 -2.92
C GLN A 100 15.96 -18.43 -3.47
N HIS A 101 14.88 -17.66 -3.31
CA HIS A 101 13.56 -17.99 -3.87
C HIS A 101 13.60 -18.23 -5.38
N LYS A 102 14.39 -17.45 -6.13
CA LYS A 102 14.56 -17.66 -7.57
C LYS A 102 15.34 -18.93 -7.91
N GLN A 103 16.43 -19.20 -7.17
CA GLN A 103 17.21 -20.43 -7.35
C GLN A 103 16.35 -21.68 -7.08
N ASP A 104 15.53 -21.63 -6.03
CA ASP A 104 14.64 -22.75 -5.66
C ASP A 104 13.54 -23.00 -6.71
N ARG A 105 13.18 -21.98 -7.50
CA ARG A 105 12.21 -22.07 -8.60
C ARG A 105 12.81 -22.56 -9.92
N GLY A 106 14.13 -22.78 -10.00
CA GLY A 106 14.80 -23.29 -11.19
C GLY A 106 14.70 -22.36 -12.40
N ASN A 107 14.77 -21.05 -12.17
CA ASN A 107 14.70 -20.00 -13.19
C ASN A 107 16.04 -19.28 -13.35
#